data_AF-A0A2H3BAQ6-F1
#
_entry.id   AF-A0A2H3BAQ6-F1
#
_cell.length_a   1.000
_cell.length_b   1.000
_cell.length_c   1.000
_cell.angle_alpha   90.00
_cell.angle_beta   90.00
_cell.angle_gamma   90.00
#
_symmetry.space_group_name_H-M   'P 1'
#
loop_
_entity.id
_entity.type
_entity.pdbx_description
1 polymer ?
#
loop_
_entity_poly.entity_id
_entity_poly.type
_entity_poly.pdbx_seq_one_letter_code
_entity_poly.pdbx_strand_id
1 'polypeptide(L)'
;WWAAAIGIPMIAGTFGPVANLMSICALAQPWRVMIPPGGTETNGERIPDPSWLLVLNSVSLASALVANLFLSFNFARKVRYAIAQPLTIILWYLSAALLLVPLSLTKILIIKPTYDHAFAQSYYYALIATVLYVIISTLLLVNVLGAYKFRVYPPSFSALTMPQRTLMLQTIAFSFYLALGAGVFAAIEDWEFVNGLYWADYTLLTIGIGTDFPLTTQLARGLMMPYAVGGIMMIGLIVGSVRNLVLERGRARIERRALKTQRRKWCKSSNKEEEKEEFEAMRRIERRADMSRKYLSLATSAAAFFFLWLMGALVFWFTESPQQWSYFDSMYFSYTSLLTVGYGDLFPESNSGKPFFVIWTLIAVPTMTILISNLGETVVGWLEMGTIWLAHYTILPDRKTMKELNESSDSVDSKELKFDVQMLGNIIAQEEEKRGMHRGATLAKAIKRIVKDTGRKTPKKYRWEEWQYYLALLGMSQSEEESFWLADDGPLFSDMSESTWLLWKLCEKMESVMEQEFRDLENGIVRADELD
;
A
#
# COMPACT_ATOMS: atom_id res chain seq x y z
N TRP A 1 7.74 8.63 -13.59
CA TRP A 1 6.78 7.98 -14.51
C TRP A 1 5.65 7.29 -13.76
N TRP A 2 5.78 6.06 -13.24
CA TRP A 2 4.72 5.41 -12.46
C TRP A 2 4.23 6.21 -11.24
N ALA A 3 5.16 6.75 -10.42
CA ALA A 3 4.80 7.59 -9.27
C ALA A 3 3.99 8.83 -9.68
N ALA A 4 4.32 9.40 -10.85
CA ALA A 4 3.60 10.54 -11.40
C ALA A 4 2.24 10.16 -11.98
N ALA A 5 2.11 9.01 -12.65
CA ALA A 5 0.87 8.59 -13.32
C ALA A 5 -0.17 8.00 -12.34
N ILE A 6 0.28 7.33 -11.27
CA ILE A 6 -0.58 6.52 -10.40
C ILE A 6 -0.47 6.94 -8.93
N GLY A 7 0.73 7.26 -8.45
CA GLY A 7 0.95 7.67 -7.05
C GLY A 7 0.34 9.06 -6.76
N ILE A 8 0.57 10.03 -7.64
CA ILE A 8 0.04 11.39 -7.49
C ILE A 8 -1.49 11.43 -7.38
N PRO A 9 -2.27 10.82 -8.31
CA PRO A 9 -3.73 10.85 -8.23
C PRO A 9 -4.27 10.13 -6.99
N MET A 10 -3.58 9.08 -6.54
CA MET A 10 -3.90 8.43 -5.27
C MET A 10 -3.72 9.37 -4.08
N ILE A 11 -2.55 10.00 -3.95
CA ILE A 11 -2.25 10.96 -2.88
C ILE A 11 -3.29 12.09 -2.89
N ALA A 12 -3.63 12.60 -4.07
CA ALA A 12 -4.66 13.62 -4.21
C ALA A 12 -6.05 13.11 -3.76
N GLY A 13 -6.42 11.89 -4.13
CA GLY A 13 -7.67 11.26 -3.71
C GLY A 13 -7.76 10.97 -2.21
N THR A 14 -6.63 10.65 -1.55
CA THR A 14 -6.61 10.36 -0.11
C THR A 14 -6.54 11.61 0.75
N PHE A 15 -5.74 12.61 0.34
CA PHE A 15 -5.56 13.84 1.13
C PHE A 15 -6.56 14.93 0.81
N GLY A 16 -7.24 14.88 -0.35
CA GLY A 16 -8.31 15.83 -0.69
C GLY A 16 -9.45 15.85 0.34
N PRO A 17 -10.01 14.71 0.77
CA PRO A 17 -11.04 14.65 1.80
C PRO A 17 -10.56 15.18 3.16
N VAL A 18 -9.32 14.85 3.53
CA VAL A 18 -8.68 15.36 4.76
C VAL A 18 -8.50 16.88 4.70
N ALA A 19 -8.09 17.43 3.55
CA ALA A 19 -7.97 18.88 3.37
C ALA A 19 -9.32 19.60 3.52
N ASN A 20 -10.41 19.01 3.00
CA ASN A 20 -11.75 19.54 3.21
C ASN A 20 -12.19 19.48 4.67
N LEU A 21 -11.82 18.42 5.40
CA LEU A 21 -12.07 18.35 6.84
C LEU A 21 -11.35 19.48 7.59
N MET A 22 -10.08 19.74 7.27
CA MET A 22 -9.34 20.88 7.84
C MET A 22 -10.01 22.22 7.48
N SER A 23 -10.51 22.37 6.24
CA SER A 23 -11.25 23.57 5.83
C SER A 23 -12.61 23.72 6.53
N ILE A 24 -13.27 22.64 6.93
CA ILE A 24 -14.46 22.71 7.80
C ILE A 24 -14.08 23.22 9.19
N CYS A 25 -12.97 22.71 9.75
CA CYS A 25 -12.46 23.15 11.05
C CYS A 25 -12.05 24.63 11.04
N ALA A 26 -11.59 25.13 9.90
CA ALA A 26 -11.32 26.55 9.69
C ALA A 26 -12.57 27.43 9.78
N LEU A 27 -13.77 26.91 9.50
CA LEU A 27 -15.03 27.65 9.61
C LEU A 27 -15.73 27.46 10.97
N ALA A 28 -15.31 26.46 11.74
CA ALA A 28 -16.03 26.06 12.94
C ALA A 28 -15.99 27.12 14.05
N GLN A 29 -14.96 27.97 14.08
CA GLN A 29 -14.76 28.96 15.15
C GLN A 29 -14.11 30.24 14.64
N PRO A 30 -14.22 31.33 15.41
CA PRO A 30 -13.48 32.55 15.13
C PRO A 30 -11.96 32.34 15.23
N TRP A 31 -11.21 33.01 14.37
CA TRP A 31 -9.76 32.83 14.22
C TRP A 31 -8.94 33.54 15.28
N ARG A 32 -9.57 34.40 16.10
CA ARG A 32 -8.91 35.30 17.04
C ARG A 32 -9.39 35.06 18.47
N VAL A 33 -8.46 35.13 19.39
CA VAL A 33 -8.66 34.90 20.83
C VAL A 33 -8.00 36.01 21.61
N MET A 34 -8.70 36.55 22.61
CA MET A 34 -8.15 37.44 23.61
C MET A 34 -7.76 36.63 24.85
N ILE A 35 -6.52 36.77 25.30
CA ILE A 35 -6.01 36.11 26.50
C ILE A 35 -6.21 37.06 27.68
N PRO A 36 -7.05 36.71 28.67
CA PRO A 36 -7.20 37.52 29.87
C PRO A 36 -5.90 37.50 30.70
N PRO A 37 -5.66 38.51 31.58
CA PRO A 37 -4.45 38.56 32.40
C PRO A 37 -4.31 37.29 33.28
N GLY A 38 -3.22 36.54 33.08
CA GLY A 38 -2.97 35.26 33.78
C GLY A 38 -3.68 34.04 33.19
N GLY A 39 -4.41 34.20 32.07
CA GLY A 39 -5.00 33.12 31.30
C GLY A 39 -4.04 32.51 30.27
N THR A 40 -4.45 31.38 29.70
CA THR A 40 -3.75 30.67 28.62
C THR A 40 -4.50 30.83 27.30
N GLU A 41 -3.84 30.57 26.16
CA GLU A 41 -4.47 30.64 24.83
C GLU A 41 -5.68 29.68 24.67
N THR A 42 -5.76 28.66 25.51
CA THR A 42 -6.85 27.68 25.57
C THR A 42 -8.13 28.21 26.20
N ASN A 43 -8.01 29.10 27.20
CA ASN A 43 -9.14 29.64 27.97
C ASN A 43 -9.48 31.09 27.60
N GLY A 44 -8.92 31.58 26.48
CA GLY A 44 -9.14 32.95 26.05
C GLY A 44 -10.52 33.18 25.44
N GLU A 45 -10.99 34.42 25.53
CA GLU A 45 -12.29 34.82 24.98
C GLU A 45 -12.22 34.95 23.45
N ARG A 46 -13.17 34.32 22.74
CA ARG A 46 -13.19 34.31 21.27
C ARG A 46 -13.69 35.65 20.73
N ILE A 47 -12.95 36.23 19.79
CA ILE A 47 -13.35 37.47 19.12
C ILE A 47 -14.05 37.12 17.80
N PRO A 48 -15.31 37.56 17.57
CA PRO A 48 -16.05 37.22 16.37
C PRO A 48 -15.34 37.72 15.11
N ASP A 49 -15.31 36.87 14.07
CA ASP A 49 -14.69 37.21 12.80
C ASP A 49 -15.59 38.10 11.93
N PRO A 50 -15.00 38.98 11.10
CA PRO A 50 -15.77 39.83 10.21
C PRO A 50 -16.45 39.00 9.12
N SER A 51 -17.62 39.43 8.66
CA SER A 51 -18.44 38.67 7.70
C SER A 51 -17.72 38.35 6.39
N TRP A 52 -16.83 39.21 5.91
CA TRP A 52 -16.06 38.96 4.68
C TRP A 52 -15.13 37.75 4.82
N LEU A 53 -14.58 37.49 6.02
CA LEU A 53 -13.72 36.33 6.28
C LEU A 53 -14.54 35.04 6.19
N LEU A 54 -15.72 35.04 6.81
CA LEU A 54 -16.66 33.91 6.76
C LEU A 54 -17.12 33.59 5.34
N VAL A 55 -17.39 34.62 4.53
CA VAL A 55 -17.77 34.47 3.11
C VAL A 55 -16.63 33.85 2.31
N LEU A 56 -15.41 34.38 2.41
CA LEU A 56 -14.25 33.84 1.67
C LEU A 56 -13.97 32.37 2.04
N ASN A 57 -14.02 32.05 3.33
CA ASN A 57 -13.76 30.70 3.83
C ASN A 57 -14.88 29.72 3.39
N SER A 58 -16.14 30.16 3.40
CA SER A 58 -17.27 29.36 2.92
C SER A 58 -17.23 29.10 1.41
N VAL A 59 -16.89 30.11 0.60
CA VAL A 59 -16.71 29.95 -0.85
C VAL A 59 -15.50 29.06 -1.16
N SER A 60 -14.44 29.15 -0.36
CA SER A 60 -13.28 28.26 -0.47
C SER A 60 -13.66 26.80 -0.22
N LEU A 61 -14.37 26.51 0.88
CA LEU A 61 -14.84 25.17 1.21
C LEU A 61 -15.77 24.61 0.14
N ALA A 62 -16.73 25.40 -0.35
CA ALA A 62 -17.64 25.00 -1.41
C ALA A 62 -16.87 24.61 -2.69
N SER A 63 -15.90 25.43 -3.09
CA SER A 63 -15.04 25.16 -4.25
C SER A 63 -14.24 23.86 -4.07
N ALA A 64 -13.73 23.62 -2.87
CA ALA A 64 -12.93 22.43 -2.57
C ALA A 64 -13.77 21.14 -2.49
N LEU A 65 -15.01 21.22 -2.01
CA LEU A 65 -15.97 20.12 -2.04
C LEU A 65 -16.33 19.75 -3.48
N VAL A 66 -16.59 20.74 -4.33
CA VAL A 66 -16.85 20.53 -5.75
C VAL A 66 -15.63 19.91 -6.45
N ALA A 67 -14.42 20.37 -6.13
CA ALA A 67 -13.18 19.78 -6.64
C ALA A 67 -13.04 18.28 -6.29
N ASN A 68 -13.30 17.91 -5.04
CA ASN A 68 -13.28 16.51 -4.58
C ASN A 68 -14.37 15.65 -5.25
N LEU A 69 -15.55 16.22 -5.50
CA LEU A 69 -16.61 15.53 -6.23
C LEU A 69 -16.21 15.25 -7.68
N PHE A 70 -15.62 16.22 -8.38
CA PHE A 70 -15.11 16.02 -9.74
C PHE A 70 -14.00 14.97 -9.77
N LEU A 71 -13.07 14.99 -8.81
CA LEU A 71 -12.02 13.99 -8.70
C LEU A 71 -12.60 12.59 -8.45
N SER A 72 -13.59 12.49 -7.57
CA SER A 72 -14.27 11.23 -7.26
C SER A 72 -15.03 10.67 -8.46
N PHE A 73 -15.76 11.52 -9.18
CA PHE A 73 -16.48 11.14 -10.40
C PHE A 73 -15.54 10.80 -11.56
N ASN A 74 -14.37 11.43 -11.61
CA ASN A 74 -13.35 11.06 -12.56
C ASN A 74 -12.88 9.62 -12.34
N PHE A 75 -12.59 9.26 -11.09
CA PHE A 75 -12.19 7.89 -10.74
C PHE A 75 -13.34 6.90 -10.83
N ALA A 76 -14.58 7.34 -10.64
CA ALA A 76 -15.77 6.54 -10.89
C ALA A 76 -16.07 6.34 -12.40
N ARG A 77 -15.23 6.88 -13.30
CA ARG A 77 -15.43 6.90 -14.76
C ARG A 77 -16.74 7.57 -15.19
N LYS A 78 -17.32 8.40 -14.32
CA LYS A 78 -18.53 9.19 -14.61
C LYS A 78 -18.20 10.47 -15.35
N VAL A 79 -17.04 11.07 -15.10
CA VAL A 79 -16.57 12.29 -15.76
C VAL A 79 -15.23 12.05 -16.46
N ARG A 80 -15.11 12.54 -17.70
CA ARG A 80 -13.91 12.37 -18.54
C ARG A 80 -12.68 13.08 -17.91
N TYR A 81 -11.51 12.45 -18.02
CA TYR A 81 -10.22 12.96 -17.52
C TYR A 81 -9.93 14.39 -17.96
N ALA A 82 -10.15 14.67 -19.25
CA ALA A 82 -9.90 15.98 -19.86
C ALA A 82 -10.69 17.13 -19.22
N ILE A 83 -11.83 16.84 -18.58
CA ILE A 83 -12.68 17.85 -17.94
C ILE A 83 -12.43 17.86 -16.44
N ALA A 84 -12.42 16.69 -15.81
CA ALA A 84 -12.34 16.62 -14.35
C ALA A 84 -11.00 17.11 -13.79
N GLN A 85 -9.87 16.73 -14.39
CA GLN A 85 -8.57 17.07 -13.81
C GLN A 85 -8.27 18.57 -13.83
N PRO A 86 -8.41 19.30 -14.96
CA PRO A 86 -8.22 20.75 -14.96
C PRO A 86 -9.17 21.45 -13.99
N LEU A 87 -10.43 21.02 -13.94
CA LEU A 87 -11.44 21.63 -13.06
C LEU A 87 -11.11 21.40 -11.57
N THR A 88 -10.74 20.19 -11.17
CA THR A 88 -10.28 19.90 -9.80
C THR A 88 -9.06 20.75 -9.43
N ILE A 89 -8.07 20.85 -10.32
CA ILE A 89 -6.85 21.65 -10.07
C ILE A 89 -7.19 23.14 -9.91
N ILE A 90 -8.00 23.70 -10.82
CA ILE A 90 -8.41 25.11 -10.78
C ILE A 90 -9.17 25.40 -9.50
N LEU A 91 -10.14 24.55 -9.14
CA LEU A 91 -10.97 24.75 -7.95
C LEU A 91 -10.16 24.63 -6.65
N TRP A 92 -9.22 23.70 -6.53
CA TRP A 92 -8.37 23.63 -5.33
C TRP A 92 -7.37 24.79 -5.25
N TYR A 93 -6.79 25.26 -6.37
CA TYR A 93 -5.99 26.49 -6.34
C TYR A 93 -6.83 27.72 -6.00
N LEU A 94 -8.06 27.79 -6.49
CA LEU A 94 -9.01 28.84 -6.11
C LEU A 94 -9.30 28.79 -4.61
N SER A 95 -9.60 27.61 -4.06
CA SER A 95 -9.80 27.43 -2.61
C SER A 95 -8.57 27.85 -1.80
N ALA A 96 -7.37 27.45 -2.23
CA ALA A 96 -6.13 27.86 -1.58
C ALA A 96 -5.94 29.39 -1.62
N ALA A 97 -6.17 30.03 -2.77
CA ALA A 97 -6.07 31.48 -2.91
C ALA A 97 -7.09 32.21 -2.01
N LEU A 98 -8.33 31.73 -1.96
CA LEU A 98 -9.40 32.29 -1.14
C LEU A 98 -9.14 32.18 0.37
N LEU A 99 -8.36 31.19 0.83
CA LEU A 99 -7.91 31.08 2.23
C LEU A 99 -6.62 31.87 2.49
N LEU A 100 -5.72 31.94 1.51
CA LEU A 100 -4.45 32.66 1.65
C LEU A 100 -4.67 34.17 1.86
N VAL A 101 -5.69 34.75 1.21
CA VAL A 101 -6.07 36.17 1.39
C VAL A 101 -6.42 36.50 2.84
N PRO A 102 -7.44 35.88 3.49
CA PRO A 102 -7.75 36.14 4.89
C PRO A 102 -6.59 35.78 5.82
N LEU A 103 -5.86 34.68 5.59
CA LEU A 103 -4.68 34.31 6.39
C LEU A 103 -3.59 35.41 6.38
N SER A 104 -3.43 36.09 5.25
CA SER A 104 -2.46 37.19 5.13
C SER A 104 -2.96 38.47 5.78
N LEU A 105 -4.27 38.73 5.68
CA LEU A 105 -4.91 39.94 6.23
C LEU A 105 -5.12 39.85 7.75
N THR A 106 -5.34 38.68 8.33
CA THR A 106 -5.59 38.52 9.77
C THR A 106 -4.44 39.02 10.64
N LYS A 107 -3.18 38.90 10.19
CA LYS A 107 -2.02 39.51 10.88
C LYS A 107 -2.12 41.02 11.00
N ILE A 108 -2.72 41.69 10.01
CA ILE A 108 -2.90 43.15 9.98
C ILE A 108 -4.10 43.58 10.85
N LEU A 109 -5.04 42.65 11.10
CA LEU A 109 -6.26 42.88 11.86
C LEU A 109 -6.13 42.61 13.37
N ILE A 110 -4.94 42.26 13.86
CA ILE A 110 -4.66 42.13 15.30
C ILE A 110 -4.61 43.54 15.90
N ILE A 111 -5.50 43.79 16.87
CA ILE A 111 -5.53 45.03 17.63
C ILE A 111 -4.37 44.96 18.65
N LYS A 112 -3.49 45.97 18.65
CA LYS A 112 -2.39 46.07 19.63
C LYS A 112 -2.97 46.38 21.02
N PRO A 113 -2.42 45.79 22.11
CA PRO A 113 -1.15 45.07 22.19
C PRO A 113 -1.23 43.56 21.88
N THR A 114 -0.18 43.06 21.24
CA THR A 114 -0.05 41.69 20.74
C THR A 114 0.08 40.63 21.84
N TYR A 115 0.37 41.03 23.09
CA TYR A 115 0.55 40.10 24.21
C TYR A 115 -0.77 39.51 24.72
N ASP A 116 -1.89 40.21 24.50
CA ASP A 116 -3.21 39.80 24.96
C ASP A 116 -4.00 39.05 23.87
N HIS A 117 -3.36 38.69 22.75
CA HIS A 117 -4.05 38.11 21.59
C HIS A 117 -3.30 36.88 21.04
N ALA A 118 -4.05 35.81 20.77
CA ALA A 118 -3.56 34.61 20.11
C ALA A 118 -4.46 34.19 18.94
N PHE A 119 -3.91 33.38 18.05
CA PHE A 119 -4.67 32.73 16.99
C PHE A 119 -5.36 31.47 17.52
N ALA A 120 -6.63 31.30 17.15
CA ALA A 120 -7.41 30.11 17.46
C ALA A 120 -6.96 28.90 16.62
N GLN A 121 -7.37 27.70 17.05
CA GLN A 121 -7.13 26.45 16.30
C GLN A 121 -7.62 26.53 14.85
N SER A 122 -8.79 27.15 14.60
CA SER A 122 -9.35 27.32 13.25
C SER A 122 -8.45 28.08 12.28
N TYR A 123 -7.63 29.03 12.76
CA TYR A 123 -6.63 29.70 11.92
C TYR A 123 -5.55 28.73 11.45
N TYR A 124 -5.05 27.86 12.33
CA TYR A 124 -4.05 26.85 11.98
C TYR A 124 -4.63 25.76 11.08
N TYR A 125 -5.90 25.35 11.30
CA TYR A 125 -6.61 24.47 10.37
C TYR A 125 -6.76 25.09 8.97
N ALA A 126 -7.02 26.40 8.87
CA ALA A 126 -7.07 27.10 7.59
C ALA A 126 -5.71 27.11 6.88
N LEU A 127 -4.62 27.32 7.64
CA LEU A 127 -3.25 27.25 7.14
C LEU A 127 -2.92 25.84 6.61
N ILE A 128 -3.21 24.81 7.40
CA ILE A 128 -2.99 23.40 7.01
C ILE A 128 -3.81 23.06 5.76
N ALA A 129 -5.08 23.43 5.71
CA ALA A 129 -5.94 23.22 4.54
C ALA A 129 -5.36 23.89 3.28
N THR A 130 -4.89 25.14 3.40
CA THR A 130 -4.27 25.88 2.30
C THR A 130 -3.02 25.18 1.79
N VAL A 131 -2.12 24.76 2.70
CA VAL A 131 -0.89 24.03 2.34
C VAL A 131 -1.23 22.71 1.65
N LEU A 132 -2.19 21.96 2.19
CA LEU A 132 -2.64 20.71 1.58
C LEU A 132 -3.19 20.94 0.18
N TYR A 133 -4.09 21.92 -0.01
CA TYR A 133 -4.65 22.26 -1.32
C TYR A 133 -3.57 22.62 -2.34
N VAL A 134 -2.56 23.41 -1.96
CA VAL A 134 -1.44 23.76 -2.85
C VAL A 134 -0.63 22.51 -3.20
N ILE A 135 -0.28 21.67 -2.23
CA ILE A 135 0.51 20.45 -2.47
C ILE A 135 -0.24 19.51 -3.41
N ILE A 136 -1.49 19.16 -3.11
CA ILE A 136 -2.25 18.19 -3.91
C ILE A 136 -2.58 18.73 -5.31
N SER A 137 -2.86 20.03 -5.45
CA SER A 137 -3.08 20.67 -6.76
C SER A 137 -1.82 20.69 -7.60
N THR A 138 -0.67 20.99 -6.98
CA THR A 138 0.62 21.01 -7.68
C THR A 138 1.03 19.61 -8.11
N LEU A 139 0.81 18.59 -7.26
CA LEU A 139 1.02 17.20 -7.64
C LEU A 139 0.14 16.84 -8.85
N LEU A 140 -1.17 17.10 -8.80
CA LEU A 140 -2.07 16.84 -9.92
C LEU A 140 -1.69 17.63 -11.19
N LEU A 141 -1.22 18.86 -11.06
CA LEU A 141 -0.74 19.66 -12.19
C LEU A 141 0.47 18.97 -12.86
N VAL A 142 1.44 18.49 -12.07
CA VAL A 142 2.57 17.71 -12.59
C VAL A 142 2.11 16.44 -13.29
N ASN A 143 1.06 15.77 -12.78
CA ASN A 143 0.44 14.61 -13.45
C ASN A 143 -0.17 15.00 -14.81
N VAL A 144 -0.99 16.05 -14.86
CA VAL A 144 -1.66 16.51 -16.09
C VAL A 144 -0.65 16.99 -17.13
N LEU A 145 0.37 17.75 -16.72
CA LEU A 145 1.45 18.20 -17.60
C LEU A 145 2.25 17.01 -18.16
N GLY A 146 2.53 16.01 -17.32
CA GLY A 146 3.18 14.76 -17.73
C GLY A 146 2.39 14.00 -18.80
N ALA A 147 1.07 13.97 -18.68
CA ALA A 147 0.17 13.31 -19.62
C ALA A 147 0.03 14.09 -20.94
N TYR A 148 -0.27 15.39 -20.89
CA TYR A 148 -0.61 16.17 -22.10
C TYR A 148 0.61 16.77 -22.81
N LYS A 149 1.51 17.42 -22.07
CA LYS A 149 2.65 18.15 -22.66
C LYS A 149 3.80 17.22 -23.00
N PHE A 150 4.13 16.31 -22.07
CA PHE A 150 5.26 15.40 -22.25
C PHE A 150 4.86 14.05 -22.88
N ARG A 151 3.55 13.78 -23.05
CA ARG A 151 2.99 12.54 -23.63
C ARG A 151 3.64 11.25 -23.11
N VAL A 152 4.07 11.25 -21.84
CA VAL A 152 4.86 10.15 -21.28
C VAL A 152 4.00 8.94 -20.95
N TYR A 153 2.70 9.14 -20.77
CA TYR A 153 1.70 8.11 -20.52
C TYR A 153 0.35 8.56 -21.11
N PRO A 154 -0.53 7.61 -21.51
CA PRO A 154 -1.81 7.96 -22.15
C PRO A 154 -2.70 8.77 -21.19
N PRO A 155 -3.42 9.81 -21.69
CA PRO A 155 -4.26 10.71 -20.89
C PRO A 155 -5.60 10.07 -20.45
N SER A 156 -5.60 8.79 -20.11
CA SER A 156 -6.79 8.08 -19.62
C SER A 156 -6.46 7.27 -18.37
N PHE A 157 -7.28 7.46 -17.31
CA PHE A 157 -7.28 6.63 -16.10
C PHE A 157 -7.85 5.21 -16.33
N SER A 158 -7.65 4.61 -17.49
CA SER A 158 -7.99 3.21 -17.73
C SER A 158 -7.22 2.25 -16.80
N ALA A 159 -6.18 2.74 -16.11
CA ALA A 159 -5.23 1.95 -15.31
C ALA A 159 -5.36 2.06 -13.77
N LEU A 160 -6.32 2.81 -13.20
CA LEU A 160 -6.50 2.80 -11.74
C LEU A 160 -7.14 1.47 -11.30
N THR A 161 -6.42 0.69 -10.50
CA THR A 161 -6.89 -0.60 -9.99
C THR A 161 -8.02 -0.39 -8.98
N MET A 162 -8.95 -1.36 -8.87
CA MET A 162 -10.05 -1.29 -7.91
C MET A 162 -9.61 -0.94 -6.47
N PRO A 163 -8.50 -1.48 -5.93
CA PRO A 163 -7.99 -1.10 -4.60
C PRO A 163 -7.73 0.41 -4.42
N GLN A 164 -7.34 1.12 -5.47
CA GLN A 164 -7.06 2.56 -5.41
C GLN A 164 -8.33 3.39 -5.28
N ARG A 165 -9.36 3.00 -6.03
CA ARG A 165 -10.68 3.65 -5.95
C ARG A 165 -11.32 3.40 -4.59
N THR A 166 -11.18 2.17 -4.08
CA THR A 166 -11.66 1.80 -2.75
C THR A 166 -10.96 2.60 -1.66
N LEU A 167 -9.63 2.79 -1.73
CA LEU A 167 -8.90 3.59 -0.74
C LEU A 167 -9.44 5.02 -0.66
N MET A 168 -9.71 5.66 -1.81
CA MET A 168 -10.28 7.01 -1.80
C MET A 168 -11.66 7.06 -1.12
N LEU A 169 -12.57 6.13 -1.48
CA LEU A 169 -13.90 6.09 -0.86
C LEU A 169 -13.81 5.84 0.64
N GLN A 170 -12.89 4.98 1.07
CA GLN A 170 -12.59 4.76 2.49
C GLN A 170 -12.10 6.04 3.17
N THR A 171 -11.21 6.82 2.55
CA THR A 171 -10.76 8.10 3.14
C THR A 171 -11.86 9.15 3.21
N ILE A 172 -12.77 9.22 2.22
CA ILE A 172 -13.94 10.11 2.27
C ILE A 172 -14.86 9.69 3.42
N ALA A 173 -15.18 8.41 3.51
CA ALA A 173 -16.03 7.86 4.57
C ALA A 173 -15.41 8.09 5.95
N PHE A 174 -14.10 7.88 6.09
CA PHE A 174 -13.38 8.10 7.33
C PHE A 174 -13.35 9.58 7.74
N SER A 175 -13.05 10.51 6.81
CA SER A 175 -13.09 11.95 7.11
C SER A 175 -14.50 12.41 7.51
N PHE A 176 -15.54 11.89 6.86
CA PHE A 176 -16.92 12.16 7.25
C PHE A 176 -17.25 11.60 8.64
N TYR A 177 -16.81 10.38 8.93
CA TYR A 177 -17.04 9.74 10.22
C TYR A 177 -16.34 10.48 11.37
N LEU A 178 -15.11 10.96 11.13
CA LEU A 178 -14.35 11.78 12.07
C LEU A 178 -15.08 13.11 12.34
N ALA A 179 -15.56 13.79 11.29
CA ALA A 179 -16.36 15.01 11.43
C ALA A 179 -17.69 14.78 12.16
N LEU A 180 -18.36 13.66 11.88
CA LEU A 180 -19.61 13.27 12.52
C LEU A 180 -19.40 13.03 14.02
N GLY A 181 -18.38 12.26 14.39
CA GLY A 181 -18.01 12.05 15.78
C GLY A 181 -17.66 13.36 16.48
N ALA A 182 -16.84 14.19 15.84
CA ALA A 182 -16.49 15.51 16.36
C ALA A 182 -17.75 16.33 16.69
N GLY A 183 -18.71 16.42 15.75
CA GLY A 183 -19.94 17.19 15.95
C GLY A 183 -20.87 16.60 17.01
N VAL A 184 -21.06 15.28 17.02
CA VAL A 184 -21.95 14.60 17.98
C VAL A 184 -21.42 14.72 19.41
N PHE A 185 -20.14 14.39 19.63
CA PHE A 185 -19.55 14.45 20.97
C PHE A 185 -19.34 15.88 21.44
N ALA A 186 -18.98 16.80 20.55
CA ALA A 186 -18.93 18.23 20.88
C ALA A 186 -20.28 18.76 21.36
N ALA A 187 -21.38 18.38 20.70
CA ALA A 187 -22.72 18.81 21.09
C ALA A 187 -23.19 18.20 22.43
N ILE A 188 -22.75 16.99 22.77
CA ILE A 188 -23.17 16.30 24.01
C ILE A 188 -22.37 16.79 25.21
N GLU A 189 -21.06 16.99 25.06
CA GLU A 189 -20.14 17.34 26.14
C GLU A 189 -19.87 18.85 26.24
N ASP A 190 -20.59 19.67 25.46
CA ASP A 190 -20.41 21.12 25.35
C ASP A 190 -18.97 21.52 24.97
N TRP A 191 -18.37 20.73 24.07
CA TRP A 191 -17.07 21.06 23.52
C TRP A 191 -17.21 21.90 22.27
N GLU A 192 -16.17 22.67 22.06
CA GLU A 192 -15.85 23.26 20.77
C GLU A 192 -15.65 22.18 19.68
N PHE A 193 -16.22 22.37 18.48
CA PHE A 193 -16.14 21.37 17.39
C PHE A 193 -14.70 20.91 17.07
N VAL A 194 -13.73 21.83 17.05
CA VAL A 194 -12.32 21.50 16.77
C VAL A 194 -11.67 20.68 17.89
N ASN A 195 -12.08 20.90 19.14
CA ASN A 195 -11.66 20.07 20.27
C ASN A 195 -12.32 18.68 20.19
N GLY A 196 -13.59 18.62 19.80
CA GLY A 196 -14.28 17.36 19.50
C GLY A 196 -13.63 16.59 18.35
N LEU A 197 -13.09 17.28 17.34
CA LEU A 197 -12.33 16.67 16.24
C LEU A 197 -11.01 16.08 16.72
N TYR A 198 -10.25 16.83 17.52
CA TYR A 198 -9.03 16.36 18.16
C TYR A 198 -9.30 15.12 19.03
N TRP A 199 -10.37 15.14 19.84
CA TRP A 199 -10.83 14.00 20.62
C TRP A 199 -11.21 12.79 19.75
N ALA A 200 -11.97 13.03 18.68
CA ALA A 200 -12.42 12.00 17.76
C ALA A 200 -11.21 11.34 17.07
N ASP A 201 -10.21 12.12 16.67
CA ASP A 201 -9.01 11.64 16.00
C ASP A 201 -8.22 10.66 16.88
N TYR A 202 -7.79 11.07 18.09
CA TYR A 202 -7.01 10.18 18.96
C TYR A 202 -7.82 8.97 19.46
N THR A 203 -9.14 9.07 19.50
CA THR A 203 -10.04 7.97 19.86
C THR A 203 -10.12 6.94 18.73
N LEU A 204 -10.38 7.38 17.50
CA LEU A 204 -10.47 6.49 16.35
C LEU A 204 -9.12 5.84 16.04
N LEU A 205 -8.03 6.60 16.12
CA LEU A 205 -6.66 6.13 15.92
C LEU A 205 -6.12 5.30 17.11
N THR A 206 -6.96 4.99 18.09
CA THR A 206 -6.65 4.16 19.27
C THR A 206 -5.47 4.65 20.11
N ILE A 207 -5.15 5.94 20.05
CA ILE A 207 -4.10 6.55 20.87
C ILE A 207 -4.61 6.69 22.30
N GLY A 208 -5.81 7.27 22.47
CA GLY A 208 -6.52 7.28 23.75
C GLY A 208 -5.87 8.09 24.87
N ILE A 209 -5.44 9.34 24.62
CA ILE A 209 -4.86 10.25 25.64
C ILE A 209 -5.78 10.35 26.87
N GLY A 210 -7.06 10.68 26.65
CA GLY A 210 -8.14 10.50 27.62
C GLY A 210 -8.16 11.44 28.84
N THR A 211 -7.17 12.30 29.01
CA THR A 211 -7.03 13.18 30.18
C THR A 211 -7.59 14.59 29.98
N ASP A 212 -7.49 15.15 28.78
CA ASP A 212 -7.85 16.54 28.48
C ASP A 212 -9.32 16.74 28.05
N PHE A 213 -9.93 15.71 27.45
CA PHE A 213 -11.35 15.69 27.08
C PHE A 213 -12.05 14.41 27.57
N PRO A 214 -12.25 14.25 28.89
CA PRO A 214 -12.91 13.08 29.45
C PRO A 214 -14.42 13.12 29.18
N LEU A 215 -15.00 11.96 28.83
CA LEU A 215 -16.45 11.84 28.66
C LEU A 215 -17.16 11.91 30.02
N THR A 216 -17.89 13.00 30.26
CA THR A 216 -18.60 13.21 31.53
C THR A 216 -20.00 12.62 31.50
N THR A 217 -20.65 12.60 30.34
CA THR A 217 -22.06 12.21 30.18
C THR A 217 -22.20 10.70 29.94
N GLN A 218 -23.18 10.07 30.59
CA GLN A 218 -23.47 8.64 30.41
C GLN A 218 -23.84 8.29 28.95
N LEU A 219 -24.60 9.17 28.29
CA LEU A 219 -24.97 9.04 26.89
C LEU A 219 -23.73 9.03 25.98
N ALA A 220 -22.77 9.94 26.22
CA ALA A 220 -21.54 9.98 25.44
C ALA A 220 -20.71 8.71 25.64
N ARG A 221 -20.57 8.24 26.88
CA ARG A 221 -19.91 6.95 27.17
C ARG A 221 -20.57 5.77 26.46
N GLY A 222 -21.89 5.73 26.41
CA GLY A 222 -22.66 4.71 25.70
C GLY A 222 -22.47 4.77 24.18
N LEU A 223 -22.52 5.97 23.58
CA LEU A 223 -22.31 6.18 22.15
C LEU A 223 -20.86 5.95 21.71
N MET A 224 -19.89 6.15 22.60
CA MET A 224 -18.47 5.96 22.29
C MET A 224 -18.16 4.50 21.95
N MET A 225 -18.83 3.53 22.58
CA MET A 225 -18.59 2.11 22.35
C MET A 225 -18.80 1.68 20.88
N PRO A 226 -19.99 1.88 20.25
CA PRO A 226 -20.17 1.57 18.84
C PRO A 226 -19.37 2.50 17.91
N TYR A 227 -19.12 3.74 18.34
CA TYR A 227 -18.32 4.69 17.57
C TYR A 227 -16.85 4.24 17.40
N ALA A 228 -16.21 3.81 18.48
CA ALA A 228 -14.84 3.32 18.46
C ALA A 228 -14.70 2.07 17.57
N VAL A 229 -15.64 1.12 17.65
CA VAL A 229 -15.63 -0.09 16.82
C VAL A 229 -15.72 0.24 15.32
N GLY A 230 -16.62 1.16 14.93
CA GLY A 230 -16.75 1.60 13.54
C GLY A 230 -15.48 2.28 13.03
N GLY A 231 -14.85 3.09 13.87
CA GLY A 231 -13.57 3.74 13.61
C GLY A 231 -12.42 2.80 13.32
N ILE A 232 -12.16 1.89 14.26
CA ILE A 232 -11.08 0.91 14.20
C ILE A 232 -11.21 0.06 12.93
N MET A 233 -12.44 -0.36 12.60
CA MET A 233 -12.71 -1.10 11.37
C MET A 233 -12.32 -0.31 10.12
N MET A 234 -12.70 0.98 10.02
CA MET A 234 -12.33 1.80 8.87
C MET A 234 -10.82 2.01 8.75
N ILE A 235 -10.11 2.19 9.87
CA ILE A 235 -8.64 2.32 9.87
C ILE A 235 -8.00 1.02 9.39
N GLY A 236 -8.46 -0.14 9.89
CA GLY A 236 -7.97 -1.44 9.42
C GLY A 236 -8.15 -1.64 7.91
N LEU A 237 -9.29 -1.20 7.36
CA LEU A 237 -9.55 -1.23 5.92
C LEU A 237 -8.64 -0.29 5.12
N ILE A 238 -8.42 0.93 5.62
CA ILE A 238 -7.52 1.91 5.00
C ILE A 238 -6.10 1.37 5.01
N VAL A 239 -5.60 0.94 6.16
CA VAL A 239 -4.24 0.38 6.31
C VAL A 239 -4.06 -0.84 5.41
N GLY A 240 -5.01 -1.77 5.39
CA GLY A 240 -4.96 -2.95 4.52
C GLY A 240 -4.87 -2.55 3.04
N SER A 241 -5.64 -1.54 2.62
CA SER A 241 -5.62 -1.03 1.25
C SER A 241 -4.30 -0.32 0.91
N VAL A 242 -3.78 0.52 1.80
CA VAL A 242 -2.47 1.17 1.62
C VAL A 242 -1.35 0.14 1.55
N ARG A 243 -1.34 -0.85 2.45
CA ARG A 243 -0.36 -1.94 2.47
C ARG A 243 -0.37 -2.72 1.15
N ASN A 244 -1.54 -3.13 0.68
CA ASN A 244 -1.66 -3.84 -0.59
C ASN A 244 -1.10 -3.02 -1.75
N LEU A 245 -1.35 -1.70 -1.77
CA LEU A 245 -0.83 -0.80 -2.80
C LEU A 245 0.68 -0.60 -2.75
N VAL A 246 1.30 -0.63 -1.56
CA VAL A 246 2.76 -0.59 -1.39
C VAL A 246 3.38 -1.94 -1.81
N LEU A 247 2.80 -3.05 -1.36
CA LEU A 247 3.30 -4.41 -1.59
C LEU A 247 3.17 -4.86 -3.06
N GLU A 248 2.05 -4.56 -3.73
CA GLU A 248 1.84 -4.89 -5.16
C GLU A 248 2.93 -4.31 -6.07
N ARG A 249 3.64 -3.26 -5.62
CA ARG A 249 4.47 -2.41 -6.49
C ARG A 249 5.96 -2.49 -6.20
N GLY A 250 6.33 -2.86 -4.98
CA GLY A 250 7.71 -3.26 -4.65
C GLY A 250 8.15 -4.49 -5.45
N ARG A 251 7.23 -5.43 -5.71
CA ARG A 251 7.48 -6.68 -6.43
C ARG A 251 8.00 -6.45 -7.86
N ALA A 252 7.16 -5.91 -8.76
CA ALA A 252 7.49 -5.86 -10.19
C ALA A 252 8.74 -5.04 -10.57
N ARG A 253 9.07 -3.98 -9.81
CA ARG A 253 10.11 -3.01 -10.24
C ARG A 253 11.51 -3.37 -9.75
N ILE A 254 11.62 -3.85 -8.52
CA ILE A 254 12.89 -4.27 -7.92
C ILE A 254 13.29 -5.63 -8.50
N GLU A 255 12.32 -6.52 -8.69
CA GLU A 255 12.49 -7.82 -9.35
C GLU A 255 13.12 -7.69 -10.73
N ARG A 256 12.45 -6.97 -11.64
CA ARG A 256 12.92 -6.83 -13.03
C ARG A 256 14.27 -6.12 -13.10
N ARG A 257 14.56 -5.14 -12.24
CA ARG A 257 15.85 -4.41 -12.25
C ARG A 257 16.99 -5.25 -11.69
N ALA A 258 16.76 -5.94 -10.57
CA ALA A 258 17.74 -6.82 -9.96
C ALA A 258 18.04 -8.01 -10.88
N LEU A 259 17.01 -8.65 -11.43
CA LEU A 259 17.14 -9.76 -12.38
C LEU A 259 17.84 -9.32 -13.66
N LYS A 260 17.46 -8.19 -14.29
CA LYS A 260 18.13 -7.70 -15.52
C LYS A 260 19.61 -7.37 -15.31
N THR A 261 19.95 -6.77 -14.17
CA THR A 261 21.35 -6.41 -13.86
C THR A 261 22.20 -7.66 -13.59
N GLN A 262 21.64 -8.65 -12.89
CA GLN A 262 22.31 -9.92 -12.61
C GLN A 262 22.42 -10.78 -13.87
N ARG A 263 21.39 -10.84 -14.72
CA ARG A 263 21.40 -11.49 -16.05
C ARG A 263 22.55 -10.98 -16.91
N ARG A 264 22.71 -9.65 -17.01
CA ARG A 264 23.79 -9.05 -17.81
C ARG A 264 25.20 -9.40 -17.31
N LYS A 265 25.34 -9.71 -16.02
CA LYS A 265 26.62 -10.19 -15.46
C LYS A 265 26.84 -11.68 -15.75
N TRP A 266 25.80 -12.49 -15.64
CA TRP A 266 25.88 -13.93 -15.88
C TRP A 266 26.10 -14.26 -17.37
N CYS A 267 25.38 -13.62 -18.29
CA CYS A 267 25.61 -13.75 -19.74
C CYS A 267 27.03 -13.33 -20.17
N LYS A 268 27.74 -12.52 -19.37
CA LYS A 268 29.13 -12.12 -19.64
C LYS A 268 30.18 -13.08 -19.11
N SER A 269 29.84 -13.99 -18.21
CA SER A 269 30.80 -14.91 -17.56
C SER A 269 30.55 -16.38 -17.85
N SER A 270 29.50 -16.72 -18.60
CA SER A 270 29.11 -18.12 -18.81
C SER A 270 29.77 -18.72 -20.04
N ASN A 271 30.52 -19.80 -19.85
CA ASN A 271 30.87 -20.75 -20.89
C ASN A 271 29.69 -21.73 -20.96
N LYS A 272 29.05 -21.87 -22.12
CA LYS A 272 27.83 -22.66 -22.31
C LYS A 272 28.11 -24.14 -22.02
N GLU A 273 27.75 -24.63 -20.84
CA GLU A 273 27.43 -26.05 -20.60
C GLU A 273 26.74 -26.21 -19.24
N GLU A 274 25.64 -26.98 -19.24
CA GLU A 274 24.73 -27.32 -18.13
C GLU A 274 23.58 -26.33 -17.81
N GLU A 275 22.43 -26.55 -18.45
CA GLU A 275 21.15 -25.83 -18.24
C GLU A 275 20.61 -25.87 -16.81
N LYS A 276 20.98 -26.91 -16.05
CA LYS A 276 20.66 -27.00 -14.62
C LYS A 276 21.34 -25.87 -13.84
N GLU A 277 22.56 -25.49 -14.22
CA GLU A 277 23.27 -24.37 -13.60
C GLU A 277 22.61 -23.04 -13.92
N GLU A 278 22.05 -22.87 -15.13
CA GLU A 278 21.24 -21.71 -15.51
C GLU A 278 19.99 -21.57 -14.62
N PHE A 279 19.25 -22.66 -14.46
CA PHE A 279 18.07 -22.71 -13.60
C PHE A 279 18.40 -22.40 -12.14
N GLU A 280 19.45 -23.02 -11.59
CA GLU A 280 19.88 -22.80 -10.21
C GLU A 280 20.45 -21.38 -9.99
N ALA A 281 21.14 -20.82 -10.98
CA ALA A 281 21.58 -19.43 -10.95
C ALA A 281 20.38 -18.49 -10.91
N MET A 282 19.37 -18.70 -11.76
CA MET A 282 18.15 -17.90 -11.76
C MET A 282 17.38 -17.99 -10.43
N ARG A 283 17.24 -19.19 -9.86
CA ARG A 283 16.65 -19.39 -8.52
C ARG A 283 17.39 -18.62 -7.42
N ARG A 284 18.73 -18.58 -7.48
CA ARG A 284 19.53 -17.80 -6.52
C ARG A 284 19.32 -16.31 -6.68
N ILE A 285 19.21 -15.82 -7.92
CA ILE A 285 18.95 -14.41 -8.21
C ILE A 285 17.53 -14.01 -7.76
N GLU A 286 16.53 -14.84 -8.04
CA GLU A 286 15.14 -14.66 -7.60
C GLU A 286 15.05 -14.57 -6.08
N ARG A 287 15.66 -15.52 -5.34
CA ARG A 287 15.72 -15.49 -3.87
C ARG A 287 16.40 -14.23 -3.32
N ARG A 288 17.51 -13.81 -3.92
CA ARG A 288 18.20 -12.55 -3.52
C ARG A 288 17.34 -11.33 -3.79
N ALA A 289 16.62 -11.30 -4.91
CA ALA A 289 15.71 -10.22 -5.25
C ALA A 289 14.51 -10.18 -4.28
N ASP A 290 13.93 -11.33 -3.93
CA ASP A 290 12.88 -11.48 -2.91
C ASP A 290 13.33 -10.93 -1.55
N MET A 291 14.51 -11.32 -1.07
CA MET A 291 15.03 -10.83 0.21
C MET A 291 15.33 -9.33 0.14
N SER A 292 15.99 -8.86 -0.92
CA SER A 292 16.27 -7.43 -1.11
C SER A 292 14.99 -6.58 -1.15
N ARG A 293 13.91 -7.10 -1.74
CA ARG A 293 12.57 -6.46 -1.73
C ARG A 293 12.04 -6.32 -0.31
N LYS A 294 12.04 -7.40 0.47
CA LYS A 294 11.56 -7.40 1.86
C LYS A 294 12.35 -6.41 2.72
N TYR A 295 13.69 -6.47 2.66
CA TYR A 295 14.56 -5.55 3.40
C TYR A 295 14.42 -4.10 2.95
N LEU A 296 14.25 -3.81 1.65
CA LEU A 296 14.03 -2.44 1.17
C LEU A 296 12.66 -1.90 1.61
N SER A 297 11.61 -2.73 1.57
CA SER A 297 10.28 -2.37 2.08
C SER A 297 10.34 -2.07 3.58
N LEU A 298 11.05 -2.90 4.34
CA LEU A 298 11.25 -2.68 5.77
C LEU A 298 12.08 -1.42 6.03
N ALA A 299 13.19 -1.22 5.32
CA ALA A 299 14.04 -0.05 5.48
C ALA A 299 13.31 1.27 5.11
N THR A 300 12.51 1.27 4.05
CA THR A 300 11.73 2.45 3.64
C THR A 300 10.61 2.78 4.64
N SER A 301 9.88 1.77 5.14
CA SER A 301 8.88 1.97 6.20
C SER A 301 9.50 2.39 7.53
N ALA A 302 10.65 1.85 7.91
CA ALA A 302 11.40 2.26 9.09
C ALA A 302 11.92 3.71 8.96
N ALA A 303 12.48 4.07 7.81
CA ALA A 303 12.93 5.44 7.56
C ALA A 303 11.76 6.45 7.63
N ALA A 304 10.59 6.11 7.07
CA ALA A 304 9.39 6.93 7.18
C ALA A 304 8.91 7.07 8.64
N PHE A 305 8.95 5.98 9.42
CA PHE A 305 8.65 5.99 10.84
C PHE A 305 9.56 6.94 11.62
N PHE A 306 10.88 6.79 11.49
CA PHE A 306 11.83 7.65 12.21
C PHE A 306 11.72 9.11 11.78
N PHE A 307 11.45 9.36 10.49
CA PHE A 307 11.22 10.70 9.99
C PHE A 307 9.96 11.33 10.62
N LEU A 308 8.82 10.64 10.61
CA LEU A 308 7.58 11.15 11.19
C LEU A 308 7.69 11.32 12.71
N TRP A 309 8.40 10.42 13.39
CA TRP A 309 8.63 10.52 14.83
C TRP A 309 9.48 11.75 15.18
N LEU A 310 10.67 11.88 14.59
CA LEU A 310 11.61 12.95 14.94
C LEU A 310 11.15 14.32 14.43
N MET A 311 10.55 14.39 13.23
CA MET A 311 9.98 15.64 12.74
C MET A 311 8.73 16.05 13.52
N GLY A 312 7.89 15.08 13.93
CA GLY A 312 6.77 15.33 14.82
C GLY A 312 7.24 15.94 16.14
N ALA A 313 8.23 15.32 16.77
CA ALA A 313 8.85 15.80 18.00
C ALA A 313 9.44 17.21 17.86
N LEU A 314 10.08 17.51 16.73
CA LEU A 314 10.61 18.84 16.46
C LEU A 314 9.49 19.90 16.42
N VAL A 315 8.37 19.60 15.77
CA VAL A 315 7.24 20.55 15.71
C VAL A 315 6.59 20.70 17.08
N PHE A 316 6.34 19.62 17.82
CA PHE A 316 5.76 19.70 19.17
C PHE A 316 6.65 20.47 20.14
N TRP A 317 7.97 20.35 20.02
CA TRP A 317 8.90 21.14 20.82
C TRP A 317 8.75 22.64 20.58
N PHE A 318 8.47 23.05 19.33
CA PHE A 318 8.19 24.45 19.01
C PHE A 318 6.79 24.90 19.45
N THR A 319 5.75 24.08 19.21
CA THR A 319 4.36 24.47 19.50
C THR A 319 4.04 24.46 20.99
N GLU A 320 4.60 23.51 21.75
CA GLU A 320 4.39 23.35 23.19
C GLU A 320 5.48 24.01 24.04
N SER A 321 6.26 24.93 23.44
CA SER A 321 7.20 25.78 24.18
C SER A 321 6.56 26.55 25.35
N PRO A 322 5.29 27.03 25.27
CA PRO A 322 4.61 27.63 26.43
C PRO A 322 4.47 26.69 27.64
N GLN A 323 4.33 25.38 27.40
CA GLN A 323 4.30 24.35 28.44
C GLN A 323 5.70 23.95 28.93
N GLN A 324 6.76 24.58 28.41
CA GLN A 324 8.16 24.26 28.73
C GLN A 324 8.56 22.81 28.44
N TRP A 325 7.97 22.20 27.41
CA TRP A 325 8.36 20.85 26.99
C TRP A 325 9.82 20.83 26.53
N SER A 326 10.60 19.88 27.05
CA SER A 326 11.90 19.60 26.46
C SER A 326 11.73 18.89 25.11
N TYR A 327 12.78 18.90 24.29
CA TYR A 327 12.78 18.10 23.06
C TYR A 327 12.62 16.60 23.36
N PHE A 328 13.13 16.13 24.50
CA PHE A 328 12.96 14.75 24.93
C PHE A 328 11.50 14.44 25.27
N ASP A 329 10.80 15.33 25.98
CA ASP A 329 9.37 15.19 26.28
C ASP A 329 8.56 15.14 24.99
N SER A 330 8.90 15.99 24.02
CA SER A 330 8.28 16.00 22.69
C SER A 330 8.55 14.72 21.90
N MET A 331 9.77 14.17 21.99
CA MET A 331 10.10 12.86 21.41
C MET A 331 9.34 11.73 22.09
N TYR A 332 9.25 11.73 23.41
CA TYR A 332 8.53 10.73 24.19
C TYR A 332 7.03 10.77 23.88
N PHE A 333 6.40 11.94 23.92
CA PHE A 333 4.99 12.14 23.54
C PHE A 333 4.71 11.67 22.10
N SER A 334 5.59 12.04 21.16
CA SER A 334 5.44 11.61 19.77
C SER A 334 5.58 10.09 19.63
N TYR A 335 6.50 9.47 20.38
CA TYR A 335 6.70 8.02 20.35
C TYR A 335 5.50 7.27 20.92
N THR A 336 5.00 7.67 22.10
CA THR A 336 3.87 7.03 22.77
C THR A 336 2.57 7.23 21.99
N SER A 337 2.38 8.39 21.35
CA SER A 337 1.25 8.64 20.47
C SER A 337 1.31 7.81 19.18
N LEU A 338 2.48 7.73 18.55
CA LEU A 338 2.67 7.00 17.29
C LEU A 338 2.58 5.48 17.48
N LEU A 339 2.99 4.97 18.63
CA LEU A 339 2.77 3.57 19.05
C LEU A 339 1.36 3.30 19.58
N THR A 340 0.49 4.31 19.62
CA THR A 340 -0.87 4.22 20.16
C THR A 340 -0.90 3.66 21.59
N VAL A 341 0.09 4.05 22.41
CA VAL A 341 0.16 3.73 23.85
C VAL A 341 -0.62 4.76 24.66
N GLY A 342 -0.39 6.04 24.36
CA GLY A 342 -1.16 7.17 24.89
C GLY A 342 -1.32 7.21 26.41
N TYR A 343 -0.22 7.33 27.17
CA TYR A 343 -0.28 7.42 28.63
C TYR A 343 -1.11 8.60 29.16
N GLY A 344 -1.28 9.66 28.37
CA GLY A 344 -2.06 10.85 28.74
C GLY A 344 -1.36 11.78 29.73
N ASP A 345 -0.07 11.54 30.01
CA ASP A 345 0.78 12.34 30.87
C ASP A 345 1.26 13.65 30.20
N LEU A 346 1.45 13.63 28.88
CA LEU A 346 1.70 14.80 28.05
C LEU A 346 0.66 14.88 26.93
N PHE A 347 0.17 16.08 26.66
CA PHE A 347 -0.74 16.37 25.55
C PHE A 347 -0.61 17.82 25.07
N PRO A 348 -0.83 18.10 23.77
CA PRO A 348 -0.75 19.44 23.23
C PRO A 348 -1.90 20.31 23.76
N GLU A 349 -1.56 21.40 24.43
CA GLU A 349 -2.52 22.43 24.84
C GLU A 349 -2.55 23.59 23.85
N SER A 350 -1.44 23.86 23.14
CA SER A 350 -1.35 25.01 22.26
C SER A 350 -2.38 24.98 21.12
N ASN A 351 -2.87 26.17 20.74
CA ASN A 351 -3.82 26.30 19.62
C ASN A 351 -3.23 25.84 18.27
N SER A 352 -1.90 25.75 18.16
CA SER A 352 -1.21 25.25 16.97
C SER A 352 -0.89 23.75 17.05
N GLY A 353 -0.64 23.23 18.25
CA GLY A 353 -0.25 21.84 18.49
C GLY A 353 -1.40 20.86 18.28
N LYS A 354 -2.62 21.18 18.70
CA LYS A 354 -3.80 20.32 18.48
C LYS A 354 -4.11 20.09 16.99
N PRO A 355 -4.20 21.14 16.13
CA PRO A 355 -4.36 20.94 14.69
C PRO A 355 -3.20 20.19 14.03
N PHE A 356 -1.96 20.44 14.47
CA PHE A 356 -0.79 19.71 13.98
C PHE A 356 -0.86 18.22 14.36
N PHE A 357 -1.24 17.92 15.60
CA PHE A 357 -1.43 16.56 16.08
C PHE A 357 -2.40 15.80 15.17
N VAL A 358 -3.60 16.34 14.91
CA VAL A 358 -4.61 15.69 14.06
C VAL A 358 -4.05 15.36 12.68
N ILE A 359 -3.39 16.29 11.99
CA ILE A 359 -2.87 15.97 10.64
C ILE A 359 -1.68 15.01 10.68
N TRP A 360 -0.85 15.11 11.72
CA TRP A 360 0.33 14.27 11.90
C TRP A 360 -0.05 12.82 12.22
N THR A 361 -0.99 12.58 13.15
CA THR A 361 -1.46 11.24 13.53
C THR A 361 -2.16 10.51 12.39
N LEU A 362 -2.95 11.22 11.57
CA LEU A 362 -3.59 10.70 10.35
C LEU A 362 -2.60 10.12 9.33
N ILE A 363 -1.33 10.55 9.38
CA ILE A 363 -0.24 10.04 8.53
C ILE A 363 0.63 9.04 9.31
N ALA A 364 0.95 9.35 10.56
CA ALA A 364 1.85 8.59 11.41
C ALA A 364 1.31 7.21 11.79
N VAL A 365 0.06 7.12 12.22
CA VAL A 365 -0.53 5.86 12.69
C VAL A 365 -0.61 4.82 11.56
N PRO A 366 -1.14 5.13 10.36
CA PRO A 366 -1.09 4.19 9.24
C PRO A 366 0.33 3.78 8.83
N THR A 367 1.30 4.70 8.92
CA THR A 367 2.72 4.41 8.63
C THR A 367 3.29 3.41 9.62
N MET A 368 2.99 3.57 10.92
CA MET A 368 3.38 2.61 11.95
C MET A 368 2.75 1.24 11.73
N THR A 369 1.46 1.16 11.40
CA THR A 369 0.80 -0.14 11.16
C THR A 369 1.41 -0.90 9.98
N ILE A 370 1.87 -0.18 8.95
CA ILE A 370 2.62 -0.76 7.82
C ILE A 370 3.98 -1.28 8.29
N LEU A 371 4.69 -0.53 9.13
CA LEU A 371 5.97 -0.97 9.71
C LEU A 371 5.79 -2.23 10.56
N ILE A 372 4.77 -2.27 11.44
CA ILE A 372 4.43 -3.46 12.24
C ILE A 372 4.16 -4.66 11.33
N SER A 373 3.39 -4.48 10.25
CA SER A 373 3.10 -5.55 9.30
C SER A 373 4.37 -6.11 8.66
N ASN A 374 5.29 -5.24 8.22
CA ASN A 374 6.56 -5.63 7.59
C ASN A 374 7.53 -6.28 8.59
N LEU A 375 7.56 -5.77 9.82
CA LEU A 375 8.33 -6.35 10.92
C LEU A 375 7.79 -7.73 11.29
N GLY A 376 6.47 -7.89 11.39
CA GLY A 376 5.82 -9.15 11.72
C GLY A 376 6.19 -10.28 10.76
N GLU A 377 6.16 -10.04 9.44
CA GLU A 377 6.59 -11.02 8.44
C GLU A 377 8.07 -11.42 8.61
N THR A 378 8.91 -10.50 9.06
CA THR A 378 10.35 -10.73 9.29
C THR A 378 10.59 -11.50 10.59
N VAL A 379 9.92 -11.08 11.67
CA VAL A 379 10.01 -11.68 13.00
C VAL A 379 9.50 -13.12 12.98
N VAL A 380 8.39 -13.39 12.29
CA VAL A 380 7.90 -14.77 12.12
C VAL A 380 8.96 -15.64 11.47
N GLY A 381 9.64 -15.16 10.42
CA GLY A 381 10.74 -15.92 9.80
C GLY A 381 11.93 -16.15 10.74
N TRP A 382 12.25 -15.19 11.61
CA TRP A 382 13.30 -15.36 12.62
C TRP A 382 12.88 -16.35 13.70
N LEU A 383 11.62 -16.30 14.14
CA LEU A 383 11.06 -17.26 15.09
C LEU A 383 11.02 -18.66 14.50
N GLU A 384 10.61 -18.84 13.25
CA GLU A 384 10.67 -20.12 12.53
C GLU A 384 12.10 -20.66 12.45
N MET A 385 13.08 -19.80 12.14
CA MET A 385 14.50 -20.21 12.16
C MET A 385 14.98 -20.56 13.58
N GLY A 386 14.54 -19.82 14.59
CA GLY A 386 14.86 -20.07 15.99
C GLY A 386 14.22 -21.37 16.51
N THR A 387 12.99 -21.67 16.14
CA THR A 387 12.30 -22.92 16.49
C THR A 387 12.93 -24.10 15.79
N ILE A 388 13.31 -23.98 14.51
CA ILE A 388 14.07 -25.03 13.80
C ILE A 388 15.45 -25.22 14.43
N TRP A 389 16.15 -24.15 14.80
CA TRP A 389 17.44 -24.23 15.47
C TRP A 389 17.32 -24.90 16.85
N LEU A 390 16.32 -24.52 17.65
CA LEU A 390 16.01 -25.18 18.92
C LEU A 390 15.64 -26.64 18.70
N ALA A 391 14.80 -26.96 17.71
CA ALA A 391 14.43 -28.33 17.37
C ALA A 391 15.65 -29.18 16.98
N HIS A 392 16.61 -28.62 16.24
CA HIS A 392 17.90 -29.27 15.97
C HIS A 392 18.73 -29.52 17.23
N TYR A 393 18.66 -28.61 18.22
CA TYR A 393 19.43 -28.74 19.46
C TYR A 393 18.78 -29.69 20.47
N THR A 394 17.45 -29.78 20.50
CA THR A 394 16.73 -30.54 21.54
C THR A 394 16.05 -31.83 21.06
N ILE A 395 15.75 -32.00 19.77
CA ILE A 395 14.82 -33.05 19.31
C ILE A 395 15.34 -33.88 18.12
N LEU A 396 16.25 -33.38 17.26
CA LEU A 396 16.70 -34.11 16.06
C LEU A 396 18.07 -34.83 16.28
N PRO A 397 18.25 -36.05 15.71
CA PRO A 397 19.49 -36.81 15.85
C PRO A 397 20.66 -36.14 15.10
N ASP A 398 21.87 -36.51 15.52
CA ASP A 398 23.15 -35.87 15.18
C ASP A 398 23.34 -35.54 13.69
N ARG A 399 24.11 -34.49 13.39
CA ARG A 399 24.25 -33.88 12.06
C ARG A 399 24.78 -34.86 10.99
N LYS A 400 25.52 -35.89 11.40
CA LYS A 400 25.96 -37.00 10.54
C LYS A 400 24.80 -37.91 10.15
N THR A 401 23.94 -38.28 11.10
CA THR A 401 22.76 -39.12 10.89
C THR A 401 21.75 -38.41 9.98
N MET A 402 21.55 -37.10 10.16
CA MET A 402 20.73 -36.31 9.24
C MET A 402 21.34 -36.20 7.84
N LYS A 403 22.67 -36.10 7.72
CA LYS A 403 23.32 -36.05 6.40
C LYS A 403 23.25 -37.39 5.68
N GLU A 404 23.37 -38.51 6.39
CA GLU A 404 23.18 -39.87 5.86
C GLU A 404 21.70 -40.17 5.54
N LEU A 405 20.75 -39.69 6.35
CA LEU A 405 19.30 -39.81 6.10
C LEU A 405 18.84 -38.92 4.95
N ASN A 406 19.41 -37.71 4.82
CA ASN A 406 19.06 -36.79 3.74
C ASN A 406 19.80 -37.17 2.44
N GLU A 407 21.03 -37.67 2.48
CA GLU A 407 21.69 -38.26 1.30
C GLU A 407 21.03 -39.58 0.88
N SER A 408 20.53 -40.42 1.79
CA SER A 408 19.77 -41.61 1.44
C SER A 408 18.36 -41.28 0.94
N SER A 409 17.64 -40.36 1.57
CA SER A 409 16.32 -39.89 1.10
C SER A 409 16.40 -39.14 -0.22
N ASP A 410 17.29 -38.14 -0.35
CA ASP A 410 17.43 -37.38 -1.61
C ASP A 410 18.03 -38.24 -2.71
N SER A 411 18.91 -39.20 -2.42
CA SER A 411 19.43 -40.12 -3.45
C SER A 411 18.42 -41.20 -3.85
N VAL A 412 17.53 -41.63 -2.95
CA VAL A 412 16.46 -42.58 -3.29
C VAL A 412 15.35 -41.87 -4.05
N ASP A 413 14.78 -40.76 -3.55
CA ASP A 413 13.73 -40.01 -4.25
C ASP A 413 14.23 -39.45 -5.59
N SER A 414 15.47 -38.94 -5.67
CA SER A 414 16.00 -38.44 -6.95
C SER A 414 16.36 -39.57 -7.92
N LYS A 415 16.77 -40.76 -7.45
CA LYS A 415 17.01 -41.91 -8.32
C LYS A 415 15.70 -42.53 -8.79
N GLU A 416 14.71 -42.65 -7.91
CA GLU A 416 13.39 -43.19 -8.23
C GLU A 416 12.65 -42.23 -9.17
N LEU A 417 12.72 -40.92 -8.92
CA LEU A 417 12.15 -39.91 -9.82
C LEU A 417 12.94 -39.79 -11.14
N LYS A 418 14.28 -39.89 -11.14
CA LYS A 418 15.06 -39.96 -12.40
C LYS A 418 14.75 -41.23 -13.18
N PHE A 419 14.62 -42.36 -12.48
CA PHE A 419 14.27 -43.64 -13.08
C PHE A 419 12.86 -43.58 -13.65
N ASP A 420 11.89 -43.03 -12.93
CA ASP A 420 10.52 -42.83 -13.40
C ASP A 420 10.45 -41.83 -14.56
N VAL A 421 11.21 -40.73 -14.53
CA VAL A 421 11.26 -39.75 -15.63
C VAL A 421 11.92 -40.35 -16.87
N GLN A 422 12.96 -41.16 -16.70
CA GLN A 422 13.67 -41.79 -17.81
C GLN A 422 12.93 -43.02 -18.35
N MET A 423 12.23 -43.76 -17.48
CA MET A 423 11.32 -44.83 -17.83
C MET A 423 10.08 -44.28 -18.52
N LEU A 424 9.49 -43.17 -18.02
CA LEU A 424 8.42 -42.44 -18.71
C LEU A 424 8.90 -41.84 -20.02
N GLY A 425 10.10 -41.26 -20.08
CA GLY A 425 10.69 -40.74 -21.32
C GLY A 425 10.90 -41.84 -22.36
N ASN A 426 11.37 -43.02 -21.94
CA ASN A 426 11.55 -44.19 -22.80
C ASN A 426 10.21 -44.86 -23.18
N ILE A 427 9.23 -44.87 -22.27
CA ILE A 427 7.86 -45.34 -22.54
C ILE A 427 7.18 -44.38 -23.51
N ILE A 428 7.31 -43.07 -23.32
CA ILE A 428 6.82 -42.04 -24.24
C ILE A 428 7.52 -42.16 -25.59
N ALA A 429 8.84 -42.33 -25.65
CA ALA A 429 9.56 -42.54 -26.91
C ALA A 429 9.15 -43.85 -27.62
N GLN A 430 8.90 -44.93 -26.87
CA GLN A 430 8.43 -46.21 -27.42
C GLN A 430 6.93 -46.24 -27.77
N GLU A 431 6.09 -45.42 -27.12
CA GLU A 431 4.67 -45.26 -27.43
C GLU A 431 4.42 -44.21 -28.52
N GLU A 432 5.26 -43.19 -28.64
CA GLU A 432 5.30 -42.25 -29.77
C GLU A 432 5.62 -42.95 -31.09
N GLU A 433 6.37 -44.06 -31.04
CA GLU A 433 6.65 -44.91 -32.20
C GLU A 433 5.50 -45.88 -32.52
N LYS A 434 4.52 -46.08 -31.61
CA LYS A 434 3.51 -47.16 -31.75
C LYS A 434 2.05 -46.73 -31.86
N ARG A 435 1.57 -45.66 -31.23
CA ARG A 435 0.14 -45.25 -31.32
C ARG A 435 -0.03 -43.75 -31.04
N GLY A 436 -0.40 -42.97 -32.05
CA GLY A 436 -0.59 -41.52 -31.97
C GLY A 436 -1.78 -41.02 -31.13
N MET A 437 -2.40 -41.84 -30.27
CA MET A 437 -3.79 -41.64 -29.83
C MET A 437 -3.98 -41.34 -28.32
N HIS A 438 -2.91 -41.20 -27.53
CA HIS A 438 -3.00 -40.96 -26.08
C HIS A 438 -2.29 -39.68 -25.60
N ARG A 439 -1.89 -38.80 -26.52
CA ARG A 439 -1.23 -37.52 -26.21
C ARG A 439 -2.16 -36.60 -25.41
N GLY A 440 -3.43 -36.48 -25.82
CA GLY A 440 -4.43 -35.63 -25.16
C GLY A 440 -4.72 -36.02 -23.69
N ALA A 441 -4.78 -37.32 -23.37
CA ALA A 441 -5.10 -37.80 -22.02
C ALA A 441 -4.01 -37.46 -20.98
N THR A 442 -2.74 -37.53 -21.37
CA THR A 442 -1.60 -37.19 -20.50
C THR A 442 -1.49 -35.69 -20.29
N LEU A 443 -1.68 -34.88 -21.35
CA LEU A 443 -1.80 -33.42 -21.28
C LEU A 443 -2.96 -33.00 -20.35
N ALA A 444 -4.14 -33.62 -20.48
CA ALA A 444 -5.28 -33.32 -19.63
C ALA A 444 -5.02 -33.63 -18.14
N LYS A 445 -4.33 -34.73 -17.82
CA LYS A 445 -3.91 -35.05 -16.44
C LYS A 445 -2.91 -34.04 -15.89
N ALA A 446 -1.95 -33.59 -16.71
CA ALA A 446 -0.99 -32.56 -16.32
C ALA A 446 -1.68 -31.21 -16.07
N ILE A 447 -2.57 -30.78 -16.98
CA ILE A 447 -3.40 -29.58 -16.83
C ILE A 447 -4.20 -29.65 -15.53
N LYS A 448 -4.86 -30.77 -15.24
CA LYS A 448 -5.62 -30.94 -13.98
C LYS A 448 -4.75 -30.78 -12.74
N ARG A 449 -3.50 -31.25 -12.74
CA ARG A 449 -2.55 -31.03 -11.63
C ARG A 449 -2.16 -29.56 -11.50
N ILE A 450 -1.82 -28.90 -12.62
CA ILE A 450 -1.38 -27.50 -12.62
C ILE A 450 -2.53 -26.54 -12.25
N VAL A 451 -3.77 -26.82 -12.66
CA VAL A 451 -4.96 -26.04 -12.26
C VAL A 451 -5.10 -26.03 -10.73
N LYS A 452 -4.87 -27.16 -10.07
CA LYS A 452 -4.88 -27.24 -8.60
C LYS A 452 -3.76 -26.40 -7.97
N ASP A 453 -2.59 -26.36 -8.59
CA ASP A 453 -1.46 -25.55 -8.12
C ASP A 453 -1.65 -24.05 -8.36
N THR A 454 -2.42 -23.67 -9.39
CA THR A 454 -2.76 -22.26 -9.71
C THR A 454 -3.73 -21.65 -8.70
N GLY A 455 -4.58 -22.46 -8.07
CA GLY A 455 -5.53 -22.00 -7.04
C GLY A 455 -4.95 -21.74 -5.65
N ARG A 456 -3.63 -21.92 -5.44
CA ARG A 456 -3.00 -21.75 -4.11
C ARG A 456 -2.75 -20.27 -3.77
N LYS A 457 -2.87 -19.92 -2.48
CA LYS A 457 -2.61 -18.55 -1.96
C LYS A 457 -1.16 -18.10 -2.18
N THR A 458 -0.21 -19.04 -2.12
CA THR A 458 1.19 -18.86 -2.52
C THR A 458 1.44 -19.69 -3.78
N PRO A 459 1.95 -19.09 -4.87
CA PRO A 459 2.23 -19.85 -6.09
C PRO A 459 3.24 -20.95 -5.83
N LYS A 460 2.99 -22.15 -6.37
CA LYS A 460 3.94 -23.26 -6.28
C LYS A 460 5.20 -22.91 -7.09
N LYS A 461 6.36 -23.13 -6.47
CA LYS A 461 7.68 -23.04 -7.11
C LYS A 461 8.13 -24.47 -7.43
N TYR A 462 8.30 -24.81 -8.71
CA TYR A 462 8.63 -26.18 -9.12
C TYR A 462 10.12 -26.46 -8.97
N ARG A 463 10.47 -27.70 -8.64
CA ARG A 463 11.86 -28.18 -8.64
C ARG A 463 12.35 -28.44 -10.06
N TRP A 464 13.67 -28.62 -10.21
CA TRP A 464 14.27 -28.91 -11.51
C TRP A 464 13.68 -30.17 -12.14
N GLU A 465 13.49 -31.23 -11.36
CA GLU A 465 12.96 -32.50 -11.87
C GLU A 465 11.51 -32.37 -12.35
N GLU A 466 10.69 -31.60 -11.63
CA GLU A 466 9.31 -31.32 -12.04
C GLU A 466 9.28 -30.50 -13.34
N TRP A 467 10.17 -29.51 -13.46
CA TRP A 467 10.30 -28.73 -14.69
C TRP A 467 10.70 -29.61 -15.88
N GLN A 468 11.66 -30.52 -15.71
CA GLN A 468 12.06 -31.46 -16.75
C GLN A 468 10.89 -32.31 -17.25
N TYR A 469 10.05 -32.81 -16.34
CA TYR A 469 8.84 -33.56 -16.70
C TYR A 469 7.86 -32.73 -17.56
N TYR A 470 7.58 -31.48 -17.19
CA TYR A 470 6.66 -30.64 -17.96
C TYR A 470 7.25 -30.15 -19.29
N LEU A 471 8.55 -29.86 -19.34
CA LEU A 471 9.24 -29.47 -20.58
C LEU A 471 9.24 -30.61 -21.60
N ALA A 472 9.48 -31.84 -21.14
CA ALA A 472 9.36 -33.04 -21.97
C ALA A 472 7.94 -33.21 -22.53
N LEU A 473 6.90 -32.99 -21.71
CA LEU A 473 5.50 -33.10 -22.15
C LEU A 473 5.12 -32.04 -23.20
N LEU A 474 5.74 -30.86 -23.15
CA LEU A 474 5.52 -29.79 -24.14
C LEU A 474 6.22 -30.07 -25.48
N GLY A 475 7.09 -31.09 -25.55
CA GLY A 475 7.91 -31.37 -26.72
C GLY A 475 8.89 -30.24 -27.03
N MET A 476 9.19 -29.40 -26.04
CA MET A 476 10.25 -28.39 -26.14
C MET A 476 11.56 -29.14 -25.86
N SER A 477 12.08 -29.85 -26.87
CA SER A 477 13.44 -30.41 -26.79
C SER A 477 14.41 -29.24 -26.70
N GLN A 478 15.32 -29.31 -25.72
CA GLN A 478 16.28 -28.27 -25.34
C GLN A 478 17.38 -28.05 -26.40
N SER A 479 17.04 -27.86 -27.68
CA SER A 479 18.02 -27.71 -28.76
C SER A 479 17.82 -26.43 -29.57
N GLU A 480 18.89 -25.62 -29.53
CA GLU A 480 19.35 -24.58 -30.46
C GLU A 480 19.01 -23.09 -30.23
N GLU A 481 17.98 -22.69 -29.46
CA GLU A 481 17.74 -21.26 -29.19
C GLU A 481 18.39 -20.74 -27.89
N GLU A 482 18.89 -19.50 -27.95
CA GLU A 482 19.64 -18.83 -26.87
C GLU A 482 18.89 -18.82 -25.52
N SER A 483 19.44 -19.51 -24.51
CA SER A 483 19.11 -19.45 -23.07
C SER A 483 17.62 -19.29 -22.73
N PHE A 484 16.87 -20.38 -22.89
CA PHE A 484 15.45 -20.54 -22.55
C PHE A 484 15.05 -20.00 -21.16
N TRP A 485 15.84 -20.28 -20.12
CA TRP A 485 15.56 -19.82 -18.75
C TRP A 485 15.79 -18.32 -18.55
N LEU A 486 16.63 -17.72 -19.40
CA LEU A 486 16.97 -16.29 -19.37
C LEU A 486 16.20 -15.47 -20.40
N ALA A 487 15.35 -16.10 -21.22
CA ALA A 487 14.50 -15.42 -22.19
C ALA A 487 13.49 -14.48 -21.50
N ASP A 488 13.10 -13.39 -22.16
CA ASP A 488 12.18 -12.38 -21.59
C ASP A 488 10.76 -12.95 -21.38
N ASP A 489 10.39 -13.98 -22.14
CA ASP A 489 9.17 -14.79 -22.07
C ASP A 489 9.39 -16.14 -21.36
N GLY A 490 10.60 -16.38 -20.85
CA GLY A 490 10.99 -17.60 -20.18
C GLY A 490 10.18 -17.86 -18.89
N PRO A 491 10.08 -19.13 -18.47
CA PRO A 491 9.20 -19.55 -17.38
C PRO A 491 9.48 -18.89 -16.03
N LEU A 492 10.74 -18.52 -15.78
CA LEU A 492 11.19 -17.87 -14.53
C LEU A 492 11.17 -16.34 -14.60
N PHE A 493 10.96 -15.75 -15.79
CA PHE A 493 11.04 -14.30 -16.01
C PHE A 493 9.71 -13.68 -16.45
N SER A 494 8.75 -14.51 -16.87
CA SER A 494 7.41 -14.05 -17.22
C SER A 494 6.72 -13.34 -16.06
N ASP A 495 5.77 -12.44 -16.37
CA ASP A 495 4.93 -11.76 -15.37
C ASP A 495 3.89 -12.70 -14.71
N MET A 496 3.87 -13.97 -15.11
CA MET A 496 2.95 -15.00 -14.66
C MET A 496 3.63 -15.90 -13.62
N SER A 497 2.85 -16.52 -12.74
CA SER A 497 3.40 -17.54 -11.84
C SER A 497 3.80 -18.79 -12.63
N GLU A 498 4.79 -19.55 -12.14
CA GLU A 498 5.28 -20.77 -12.81
C GLU A 498 4.15 -21.73 -13.19
N SER A 499 3.17 -21.92 -12.30
CA SER A 499 1.99 -22.76 -12.57
C SER A 499 1.07 -22.16 -13.63
N THR A 500 0.89 -20.84 -13.66
CA THR A 500 0.07 -20.17 -14.69
C THR A 500 0.76 -20.20 -16.05
N TRP A 501 2.09 -20.03 -16.08
CA TRP A 501 2.89 -20.15 -17.30
C TRP A 501 2.81 -21.56 -17.87
N LEU A 502 3.00 -22.57 -17.01
CA LEU A 502 2.85 -23.99 -17.39
C LEU A 502 1.45 -24.31 -17.86
N LEU A 503 0.41 -23.81 -17.17
CA LEU A 503 -0.98 -24.01 -17.58
C LEU A 503 -1.23 -23.47 -18.98
N TRP A 504 -0.77 -22.24 -19.24
CA TRP A 504 -0.94 -21.60 -20.53
C TRP A 504 -0.25 -22.41 -21.64
N LYS A 505 1.01 -22.80 -21.44
CA LYS A 505 1.76 -23.61 -22.42
C LYS A 505 1.18 -25.00 -22.63
N LEU A 506 0.71 -25.66 -21.58
CA LEU A 506 0.08 -26.97 -21.69
C LEU A 506 -1.27 -26.90 -22.42
N CYS A 507 -2.07 -25.85 -22.20
CA CYS A 507 -3.30 -25.63 -22.95
C CYS A 507 -3.02 -25.36 -24.43
N GLU A 508 -2.03 -24.52 -24.74
CA GLU A 508 -1.59 -24.24 -26.12
C GLU A 508 -1.13 -25.53 -26.83
N LYS A 509 -0.34 -26.36 -26.12
CA LYS A 509 0.07 -27.66 -26.64
C LYS A 509 -1.12 -28.60 -26.86
N MET A 510 -2.07 -28.64 -25.92
CA MET A 510 -3.27 -29.46 -26.05
C MET A 510 -4.14 -29.05 -27.24
N GLU A 511 -4.28 -27.75 -27.49
CA GLU A 511 -4.97 -27.21 -28.67
C GLU A 511 -4.27 -27.65 -29.96
N SER A 512 -2.93 -27.53 -30.04
CA SER A 512 -2.17 -27.99 -31.21
C SER A 512 -2.30 -29.49 -31.47
N VAL A 513 -2.34 -30.31 -30.41
CA VAL A 513 -2.52 -31.77 -30.51
C VAL A 513 -3.93 -32.10 -30.98
N MET A 514 -4.96 -31.45 -30.44
CA MET A 514 -6.34 -31.65 -30.88
C MET A 514 -6.53 -31.24 -32.34
N GLU A 515 -5.96 -30.12 -32.78
CA GLU A 515 -6.01 -29.72 -34.20
C GLU A 515 -5.32 -30.74 -35.11
N GLN A 516 -4.20 -31.30 -34.67
CA GLN A 516 -3.45 -32.28 -35.45
C GLN A 516 -4.21 -33.60 -35.55
N GLU A 517 -4.79 -34.09 -34.44
CA GLU A 517 -5.68 -35.26 -34.42
C GLU A 517 -6.90 -35.04 -35.33
N PHE A 518 -7.49 -33.83 -35.32
CA PHE A 518 -8.62 -33.49 -36.20
C PHE A 518 -8.24 -33.53 -37.70
N ARG A 519 -7.06 -33.01 -38.05
CA ARG A 519 -6.53 -33.07 -39.43
C ARG A 519 -6.21 -34.50 -39.86
N ASP A 520 -5.69 -35.33 -38.97
CA ASP A 520 -5.38 -36.74 -39.26
C ASP A 520 -6.66 -37.57 -39.47
N LEU A 521 -7.76 -37.20 -38.79
CA LEU A 521 -9.10 -37.75 -39.02
C LEU A 521 -9.67 -37.30 -40.38
N GLU A 522 -9.56 -36.03 -40.75
CA GLU A 522 -10.00 -35.53 -42.07
C GLU A 522 -9.23 -36.16 -43.23
N ASN A 523 -7.94 -36.46 -43.04
CA ASN A 523 -7.09 -37.10 -44.03
C ASN A 523 -7.25 -38.63 -44.10
N GLY A 524 -8.13 -39.23 -43.29
CA GLY A 524 -8.42 -40.66 -43.31
C GLY A 524 -7.30 -41.56 -42.76
N ILE A 525 -6.37 -41.00 -41.98
CA ILE A 525 -5.22 -41.71 -41.40
C ILE A 525 -5.63 -42.48 -40.13
N VAL A 526 -6.69 -42.04 -39.45
CA VAL A 526 -7.23 -42.65 -38.22
C VAL A 526 -8.70 -43.03 -38.44
N ARG A 527 -9.10 -44.27 -38.11
CA ARG A 527 -10.52 -44.69 -38.17
C ARG A 527 -11.28 -44.13 -36.97
N ALA A 528 -12.48 -43.59 -37.22
CA ALA A 528 -13.37 -43.04 -36.19
C ALA A 528 -13.69 -44.02 -35.05
N ASP A 529 -13.56 -45.32 -35.32
CA ASP A 529 -13.89 -46.42 -34.41
C ASP A 529 -12.87 -46.63 -33.27
N GLU A 530 -11.70 -45.98 -33.33
CA GLU A 530 -10.65 -46.11 -32.30
C GLU A 530 -10.73 -45.01 -31.21
N LEU A 531 -11.64 -44.04 -31.33
CA LEU A 531 -11.75 -42.82 -30.52
C LEU A 531 -12.58 -42.94 -29.22
N ASP A 532 -13.10 -44.12 -28.89
CA ASP A 532 -13.88 -44.37 -27.66
C ASP A 532 -12.98 -44.51 -26.41
#